data_AF-A0A7S4PR37-F1
#
_entry.id   AF-A0A7S4PR37-F1
#
_cell.length_a   1.000
_cell.length_b   1.000
_cell.length_c   1.000
_cell.angle_alpha   90.00
_cell.angle_beta   90.00
_cell.angle_gamma   90.00
#
_symmetry.space_group_name_H-M   'P 1'
#
loop_
_entity.id
_entity.type
_entity.pdbx_description
1 polymer ?
#
loop_
_entity_poly.entity_id
_entity_poly.type
_entity_poly.pdbx_seq_one_letter_code
_entity_poly.pdbx_strand_id
1 'polypeptide(L)'
;MAADSPHFLVPVLAEKEKLPAQASHEEQVIRRRCEQLQSFMNRVCNHHVLSQSKDLLLFLETKVWALESTQAAYSNQVGKMLHLLRRDADGAWKKIRGQFQELEDPEQDRHQNLLAYTTKLEEQTSLLLETARRLTKRQEGLGNDLADMSPTLEVLSQSEDEVAGVLAEAAKSFRASSDRVKQQAGADELYFVERLRDLVLWSTAAKELLKNREAAMCDVVALRESKMKIEREFEQVKQNMQSTKPKTAMEIFKETLTLESPKEQIRKLEEQKKECEAASVKAEGRWKQATKVTSQEMQRFHNLRVWEVRETLRGFCESQIQFHEDMARTWQSLLPKLEALPLNDLESGSQVTTSHFTTESQELSRGEEGIDLRLAGEDLKDLED
;
A
#
# COMPACT_ATOMS: atom_id res chain seq x y z
N MET A 1 10.70 -13.82 -10.73
CA MET A 1 10.65 -13.46 -9.28
C MET A 1 9.26 -13.62 -8.63
N ALA A 2 8.24 -12.78 -8.88
CA ALA A 2 6.92 -12.93 -8.21
C ALA A 2 6.23 -14.27 -8.54
N ALA A 3 6.40 -14.78 -9.76
CA ALA A 3 5.91 -16.11 -10.17
C ALA A 3 6.60 -17.26 -9.42
N ASP A 4 7.90 -17.12 -9.17
CA ASP A 4 8.75 -18.17 -8.61
C ASP A 4 8.73 -18.20 -7.07
N SER A 5 8.12 -17.19 -6.44
CA SER A 5 8.13 -16.96 -4.99
C SER A 5 6.75 -16.57 -4.45
N PRO A 6 5.69 -17.39 -4.66
CA PRO A 6 4.30 -17.05 -4.32
C PRO A 6 4.03 -16.93 -2.81
N HIS A 7 4.96 -17.40 -1.98
CA HIS A 7 4.88 -17.37 -0.52
C HIS A 7 5.71 -16.26 0.13
N PHE A 8 6.40 -15.43 -0.67
CA PHE A 8 7.23 -14.34 -0.18
C PHE A 8 6.62 -12.99 -0.51
N LEU A 9 6.84 -11.98 0.34
CA LEU A 9 6.36 -10.64 0.08
C LEU A 9 7.28 -9.93 -0.92
N VAL A 10 6.86 -9.91 -2.17
CA VAL A 10 7.57 -9.19 -3.23
C VAL A 10 7.07 -7.74 -3.28
N PRO A 11 7.95 -6.74 -3.14
CA PRO A 11 7.56 -5.34 -3.31
C PRO A 11 6.99 -5.09 -4.71
N VAL A 12 6.02 -4.18 -4.82
CA VAL A 12 5.34 -3.86 -6.08
C VAL A 12 5.87 -2.55 -6.62
N LEU A 13 6.13 -2.49 -7.93
CA LEU A 13 6.42 -1.26 -8.64
C LEU A 13 5.11 -0.64 -9.13
N ALA A 14 5.01 0.70 -9.07
CA ALA A 14 3.89 1.42 -9.65
C ALA A 14 3.80 1.16 -11.17
N GLU A 15 2.58 1.30 -11.70
CA GLU A 15 2.32 1.10 -13.12
C GLU A 15 3.12 2.06 -14.01
N LYS A 16 3.41 1.59 -15.23
CA LYS A 16 4.12 2.39 -16.23
C LYS A 16 3.25 3.58 -16.67
N GLU A 17 3.56 4.76 -16.14
CA GLU A 17 2.95 6.00 -16.60
C GLU A 17 3.47 6.38 -18.01
N LYS A 18 2.67 7.12 -18.80
CA LYS A 18 3.18 7.68 -20.06
C LYS A 18 3.99 8.93 -19.75
N LEU A 19 5.12 9.10 -20.42
CA LEU A 19 5.90 10.33 -20.27
C LEU A 19 5.13 11.50 -20.90
N PRO A 20 4.97 12.61 -20.18
CA PRO A 20 4.34 13.82 -20.72
C PRO A 20 5.26 14.48 -21.76
N ALA A 21 4.68 15.22 -22.71
CA ALA A 21 5.43 15.88 -23.77
C ALA A 21 6.25 17.11 -23.30
N GLN A 22 5.93 17.66 -22.12
CA GLN A 22 6.65 18.78 -21.53
C GLN A 22 7.87 18.29 -20.74
N ALA A 23 9.04 18.80 -21.06
CA ALA A 23 10.32 18.41 -20.46
C ALA A 23 10.36 18.57 -18.93
N SER A 24 9.76 19.64 -18.38
CA SER A 24 9.69 19.84 -16.93
C SER A 24 8.88 18.75 -16.21
N HIS A 25 7.78 18.31 -16.82
CA HIS A 25 6.97 17.21 -16.29
C HIS A 25 7.66 15.86 -16.52
N GLU A 26 8.45 15.72 -17.58
CA GLU A 26 9.26 14.52 -17.84
C GLU A 26 10.28 14.30 -16.72
N GLU A 27 11.03 15.33 -16.32
CA GLU A 27 12.01 15.25 -15.24
C GLU A 27 11.38 14.82 -13.91
N GLN A 28 10.22 15.38 -13.57
CA GLN A 28 9.47 15.01 -12.36
C GLN A 28 9.01 13.54 -12.39
N VAL A 29 8.53 13.06 -13.53
CA VAL A 29 8.14 11.64 -13.69
C VAL A 29 9.36 10.72 -13.58
N ILE A 30 10.49 11.09 -14.18
CA ILE A 30 11.73 10.32 -14.08
C ILE A 30 12.21 10.26 -12.63
N ARG A 31 12.24 11.41 -11.93
CA ARG A 31 12.68 11.48 -10.53
C ARG A 31 11.81 10.62 -9.61
N ARG A 32 10.48 10.68 -9.77
CA ARG A 32 9.54 9.80 -9.04
C ARG A 32 9.85 8.32 -9.28
N ARG A 33 10.10 7.92 -10.52
CA ARG A 33 10.45 6.53 -10.85
C ARG A 33 11.78 6.09 -10.25
N CYS A 34 12.78 6.96 -10.26
CA CYS A 34 14.07 6.66 -9.63
C CYS A 34 13.90 6.37 -8.13
N GLU A 35 13.12 7.19 -7.42
CA GLU A 35 12.83 6.99 -5.99
C GLU A 35 12.06 5.69 -5.70
N GLN A 36 11.04 5.39 -6.51
CA GLN A 36 10.27 4.14 -6.41
C GLN A 36 11.16 2.92 -6.67
N LEU A 37 11.99 2.97 -7.72
CA LEU A 37 12.91 1.90 -8.07
C LEU A 37 13.97 1.71 -6.99
N GLN A 38 14.50 2.81 -6.42
CA GLN A 38 15.46 2.75 -5.32
C GLN A 38 14.83 2.05 -4.10
N SER A 39 13.59 2.41 -3.75
CA SER A 39 12.86 1.79 -2.64
C SER A 39 12.60 0.32 -2.88
N PHE A 40 12.14 -0.04 -4.08
CA PHE A 40 11.96 -1.43 -4.51
C PHE A 40 13.27 -2.22 -4.39
N MET A 41 14.36 -1.71 -4.96
CA MET A 41 15.67 -2.37 -4.93
C MET A 41 16.17 -2.53 -3.50
N ASN A 42 16.05 -1.50 -2.65
CA ASN A 42 16.43 -1.59 -1.25
C ASN A 42 15.65 -2.68 -0.52
N ARG A 43 14.32 -2.78 -0.71
CA ARG A 43 13.49 -3.82 -0.07
C ARG A 43 13.83 -5.23 -0.55
N VAL A 44 14.11 -5.39 -1.83
CA VAL A 44 14.49 -6.68 -2.45
C VAL A 44 15.89 -7.11 -2.01
N CYS A 45 16.88 -6.22 -2.07
CA CYS A 45 18.26 -6.52 -1.66
C CYS A 45 18.38 -6.78 -0.15
N ASN A 46 17.54 -6.14 0.68
CA ASN A 46 17.47 -6.41 2.12
C ASN A 46 16.58 -7.61 2.47
N HIS A 47 16.11 -8.40 1.49
CA HIS A 47 15.34 -9.61 1.72
C HIS A 47 16.26 -10.84 1.68
N HIS A 48 16.25 -11.63 2.75
CA HIS A 48 17.09 -12.83 2.87
C HIS A 48 16.95 -13.83 1.71
N VAL A 49 15.73 -14.08 1.21
CA VAL A 49 15.48 -14.89 0.00
C VAL A 49 15.59 -14.09 -1.30
N LEU A 50 14.89 -12.96 -1.46
CA LEU A 50 14.83 -12.30 -2.77
C LEU A 50 16.17 -11.74 -3.24
N SER A 51 17.07 -11.37 -2.31
CA SER A 51 18.44 -10.95 -2.64
C SER A 51 19.27 -12.04 -3.33
N GLN A 52 18.91 -13.30 -3.13
CA GLN A 52 19.57 -14.47 -3.72
C GLN A 52 18.89 -14.94 -5.00
N SER A 53 17.87 -14.22 -5.48
CA SER A 53 17.15 -14.56 -6.69
C SER A 53 18.08 -14.54 -7.91
N LYS A 54 18.07 -15.63 -8.69
CA LYS A 54 18.85 -15.71 -9.94
C LYS A 54 18.47 -14.61 -10.92
N ASP A 55 17.17 -14.26 -10.99
CA ASP A 55 16.68 -13.19 -11.86
C ASP A 55 17.26 -11.83 -11.45
N LEU A 56 17.37 -11.59 -10.14
CA LEU A 56 17.92 -10.33 -9.62
C LEU A 56 19.42 -10.23 -9.90
N LEU A 57 20.17 -11.29 -9.63
CA LEU A 57 21.60 -11.34 -9.91
C LEU A 57 21.87 -11.17 -11.40
N LEU A 58 21.12 -11.89 -12.25
CA LEU A 58 21.20 -11.71 -13.69
C LEU A 58 20.88 -10.26 -14.07
N PHE A 59 19.75 -9.70 -13.61
CA PHE A 59 19.38 -8.32 -13.92
C PHE A 59 20.47 -7.30 -13.55
N LEU A 60 21.17 -7.49 -12.44
CA LEU A 60 22.24 -6.61 -11.97
C LEU A 60 23.59 -6.84 -12.69
N GLU A 61 23.89 -8.07 -13.07
CA GLU A 61 25.20 -8.46 -13.62
C GLU A 61 25.24 -8.47 -15.16
N THR A 62 24.10 -8.63 -15.84
CA THR A 62 24.09 -8.76 -17.30
C THR A 62 24.25 -7.42 -17.99
N LYS A 63 25.08 -7.38 -19.04
CA LYS A 63 25.14 -6.24 -19.97
C LYS A 63 23.88 -6.21 -20.85
N VAL A 64 23.32 -5.01 -21.05
CA VAL A 64 22.01 -4.68 -21.66
C VAL A 64 21.58 -5.53 -22.88
N TRP A 65 22.51 -5.93 -23.75
CA TRP A 65 22.22 -6.67 -24.98
C TRP A 65 21.84 -8.15 -24.79
N ALA A 66 22.12 -8.75 -23.63
CA ALA A 66 21.77 -10.15 -23.34
C ALA A 66 20.33 -10.33 -22.80
N LEU A 67 19.66 -9.24 -22.41
CA LEU A 67 18.29 -9.24 -21.87
C LEU A 67 17.20 -9.26 -22.96
N GLU A 68 17.50 -8.83 -24.19
CA GLU A 68 16.52 -8.79 -25.29
C GLU A 68 16.05 -10.20 -25.71
N SER A 69 16.87 -11.24 -25.50
CA SER A 69 16.49 -12.64 -25.80
C SER A 69 15.60 -13.28 -24.74
N THR A 70 15.63 -12.80 -23.48
CA THR A 70 14.83 -13.35 -22.36
C THR A 70 13.51 -12.60 -22.16
N GLN A 71 13.41 -11.34 -22.61
CA GLN A 71 12.23 -10.49 -22.44
C GLN A 71 10.97 -11.01 -23.19
N ALA A 72 11.16 -11.67 -24.34
CA ALA A 72 10.06 -12.23 -25.13
C ALA A 72 9.31 -13.39 -24.44
N ALA A 73 9.94 -14.08 -23.48
CA ALA A 73 9.33 -15.19 -22.76
C ALA A 73 8.50 -14.76 -21.52
N TYR A 74 8.92 -13.69 -20.84
CA TYR A 74 8.34 -13.28 -19.55
C TYR A 74 7.15 -12.31 -19.65
N SER A 75 7.12 -11.43 -20.66
CA SER A 75 6.11 -10.36 -20.75
C SER A 75 4.66 -10.84 -20.92
N ASN A 76 4.45 -12.05 -21.47
CA ASN A 76 3.10 -12.58 -21.73
C ASN A 76 2.51 -13.40 -20.57
N GLN A 77 3.30 -13.73 -19.54
CA GLN A 77 2.85 -14.55 -18.41
C GLN A 77 2.48 -13.72 -17.18
N VAL A 78 3.20 -12.63 -16.89
CA VAL A 78 3.00 -11.83 -15.67
C VAL A 78 1.65 -11.10 -15.66
N GLY A 79 1.24 -10.51 -16.79
CA GLY A 79 -0.05 -9.81 -16.90
C GLY A 79 -1.27 -10.73 -16.83
N LYS A 80 -1.14 -12.00 -17.24
CA LYS A 80 -2.20 -13.01 -17.12
C LYS A 80 -2.27 -13.59 -15.70
N MET A 81 -1.15 -13.66 -14.98
CA MET A 81 -1.12 -14.25 -13.64
C MET A 81 -1.64 -13.31 -12.55
N LEU A 82 -1.38 -12.00 -12.62
CA LEU A 82 -2.04 -11.03 -11.71
C LEU A 82 -3.57 -11.09 -11.86
N HIS A 83 -4.07 -11.34 -13.08
CA HIS A 83 -5.50 -11.53 -13.33
C HIS A 83 -6.04 -12.90 -12.89
N LEU A 84 -5.21 -13.95 -12.88
CA LEU A 84 -5.59 -15.31 -12.46
C LEU A 84 -5.45 -15.54 -10.94
N LEU A 85 -4.67 -14.71 -10.24
CA LEU A 85 -4.64 -14.65 -8.77
C LEU A 85 -5.92 -14.00 -8.21
N ARG A 86 -6.70 -13.31 -9.06
CA ARG A 86 -8.11 -12.98 -8.79
C ARG A 86 -9.01 -14.20 -9.05
N ARG A 87 -8.65 -15.35 -8.50
CA ARG A 87 -9.63 -16.43 -8.29
C ARG A 87 -10.62 -15.88 -7.26
N ASP A 88 -11.91 -16.16 -7.39
CA ASP A 88 -12.94 -15.84 -6.39
C ASP A 88 -12.72 -16.62 -5.07
N ALA A 89 -11.54 -16.44 -4.48
CA ALA A 89 -11.13 -16.99 -3.22
C ALA A 89 -12.11 -16.50 -2.17
N ASP A 90 -12.49 -15.22 -2.15
CA ASP A 90 -13.44 -14.67 -1.18
C ASP A 90 -14.80 -15.40 -1.18
N GLY A 91 -15.28 -15.85 -2.35
CA GLY A 91 -16.53 -16.61 -2.49
C GLY A 91 -16.38 -18.09 -2.10
N ALA A 92 -15.28 -18.73 -2.51
CA ALA A 92 -14.94 -20.09 -2.11
C ALA A 92 -14.68 -20.18 -0.58
N TRP A 93 -14.01 -19.18 -0.02
CA TRP A 93 -13.73 -19.01 1.41
C TRP A 93 -15.00 -18.91 2.24
N LYS A 94 -15.95 -18.07 1.81
CA LYS A 94 -17.25 -17.96 2.49
C LYS A 94 -18.02 -19.27 2.48
N LYS A 95 -17.95 -20.03 1.38
CA LYS A 95 -18.66 -21.31 1.22
C LYS A 95 -18.06 -22.42 2.09
N ILE A 96 -16.73 -22.45 2.20
CA ILE A 96 -16.01 -23.52 2.90
C ILE A 96 -15.87 -23.21 4.39
N ARG A 97 -16.10 -21.95 4.84
CA ARG A 97 -15.93 -21.47 6.24
C ARG A 97 -16.50 -22.42 7.31
N GLY A 98 -17.68 -23.00 7.08
CA GLY A 98 -18.32 -23.94 8.03
C GLY A 98 -17.71 -25.34 8.08
N GLN A 99 -16.93 -25.73 7.07
CA GLN A 99 -16.25 -27.03 6.96
C GLN A 99 -14.82 -26.98 7.53
N PHE A 100 -14.32 -25.78 7.87
CA PHE A 100 -12.99 -25.60 8.48
C PHE A 100 -12.91 -26.01 9.95
N GLN A 101 -14.03 -26.15 10.66
CA GLN A 101 -13.99 -26.61 12.06
C GLN A 101 -13.35 -27.99 12.22
N GLU A 102 -13.25 -28.79 11.14
CA GLU A 102 -12.57 -30.09 11.13
C GLU A 102 -11.07 -30.01 10.79
N LEU A 103 -10.58 -28.85 10.33
CA LEU A 103 -9.16 -28.61 10.04
C LEU A 103 -8.54 -27.82 11.20
N GLU A 104 -7.81 -28.52 12.06
CA GLU A 104 -7.08 -27.90 13.16
C GLU A 104 -5.92 -27.05 12.58
N ASP A 105 -6.15 -25.74 12.52
CA ASP A 105 -5.14 -24.74 12.18
C ASP A 105 -4.91 -23.83 13.39
N PRO A 106 -3.86 -24.10 14.19
CA PRO A 106 -3.53 -23.29 15.37
C PRO A 106 -3.27 -21.82 15.04
N GLU A 107 -2.92 -21.50 13.79
CA GLU A 107 -2.56 -20.16 13.34
C GLU A 107 -3.74 -19.38 12.76
N GLN A 108 -4.94 -19.98 12.72
CA GLN A 108 -6.07 -19.44 11.97
C GLN A 108 -6.55 -18.08 12.51
N ASP A 109 -6.71 -17.96 13.83
CA ASP A 109 -7.16 -16.72 14.44
C ASP A 109 -6.15 -15.59 14.24
N ARG A 110 -4.86 -15.90 14.42
CA ARG A 110 -3.77 -14.94 14.16
C ARG A 110 -3.75 -14.51 12.70
N HIS A 111 -3.93 -15.44 11.77
CA HIS A 111 -4.02 -15.13 10.34
C HIS A 111 -5.19 -14.20 10.01
N GLN A 112 -6.39 -14.48 10.55
CA GLN A 112 -7.55 -13.62 10.33
C GLN A 112 -7.33 -12.20 10.90
N ASN A 113 -6.74 -12.12 12.09
CA ASN A 113 -6.36 -10.84 12.71
C ASN A 113 -5.37 -10.07 11.83
N LEU A 114 -4.35 -10.74 11.30
CA LEU A 114 -3.39 -10.12 10.37
C LEU A 114 -4.05 -9.66 9.07
N LEU A 115 -4.97 -10.42 8.50
CA LEU A 115 -5.69 -10.03 7.28
C LEU A 115 -6.61 -8.84 7.51
N ALA A 116 -7.38 -8.84 8.61
CA ALA A 116 -8.23 -7.73 8.99
C ALA A 116 -7.41 -6.46 9.26
N TYR A 117 -6.31 -6.60 10.00
CA TYR A 117 -5.37 -5.53 10.28
C TYR A 117 -4.76 -4.95 9.00
N THR A 118 -4.23 -5.79 8.11
CA THR A 118 -3.58 -5.35 6.87
C THR A 118 -4.59 -4.71 5.91
N THR A 119 -5.84 -5.19 5.91
CA THR A 119 -6.94 -4.56 5.18
C THR A 119 -7.21 -3.15 5.69
N LYS A 120 -7.37 -2.99 7.00
CA LYS A 120 -7.59 -1.69 7.61
C LYS A 120 -6.39 -0.74 7.41
N LEU A 121 -5.17 -1.26 7.50
CA LEU A 121 -3.95 -0.50 7.21
C LEU A 121 -3.99 0.09 5.80
N GLU A 122 -4.24 -0.73 4.78
CA GLU A 122 -4.33 -0.27 3.39
C GLU A 122 -5.39 0.81 3.22
N GLU A 123 -6.57 0.63 3.82
CA GLU A 123 -7.65 1.63 3.81
C GLU A 123 -7.21 2.96 4.43
N GLN A 124 -6.60 2.92 5.62
CA GLN A 124 -6.15 4.12 6.32
C GLN A 124 -4.99 4.82 5.58
N THR A 125 -4.02 4.05 5.06
CA THR A 125 -2.93 4.62 4.27
C THR A 125 -3.45 5.21 2.95
N SER A 126 -4.44 4.59 2.31
CA SER A 126 -5.07 5.14 1.10
C SER A 126 -5.80 6.45 1.37
N LEU A 127 -6.51 6.54 2.51
CA LEU A 127 -7.15 7.77 2.94
C LEU A 127 -6.13 8.88 3.24
N LEU A 128 -5.01 8.53 3.88
CA LEU A 128 -3.92 9.45 4.15
C LEU A 128 -3.28 9.94 2.85
N LEU A 129 -3.03 9.04 1.89
CA LEU A 129 -2.51 9.37 0.56
C LEU A 129 -3.41 10.38 -0.15
N GLU A 130 -4.72 10.14 -0.19
CA GLU A 130 -5.66 11.05 -0.86
C GLU A 130 -5.71 12.43 -0.16
N THR A 131 -5.66 12.42 1.17
CA THR A 131 -5.60 13.66 1.96
C THR A 131 -4.32 14.44 1.68
N ALA A 132 -3.17 13.76 1.61
CA ALA A 132 -1.88 14.36 1.30
C ALA A 132 -1.87 14.95 -0.12
N ARG A 133 -2.36 14.22 -1.14
CA ARG A 133 -2.49 14.73 -2.50
C ARG A 133 -3.33 16.00 -2.58
N ARG A 134 -4.47 16.01 -1.88
CA ARG A 134 -5.33 17.19 -1.81
C ARG A 134 -4.64 18.37 -1.13
N LEU A 135 -3.86 18.12 -0.07
CA LEU A 135 -3.07 19.14 0.60
C LEU A 135 -2.01 19.74 -0.34
N THR A 136 -1.24 18.88 -1.01
CA THR A 136 -0.22 19.30 -1.98
C THR A 136 -0.82 20.14 -3.10
N LYS A 137 -1.92 19.69 -3.70
CA LYS A 137 -2.64 20.47 -4.73
C LYS A 137 -3.16 21.81 -4.21
N ARG A 138 -3.60 21.88 -2.95
CA ARG A 138 -4.01 23.14 -2.32
C ARG A 138 -2.83 24.08 -2.12
N GLN A 139 -1.66 23.56 -1.70
CA GLN A 139 -0.44 24.35 -1.58
C GLN A 139 -0.01 24.91 -2.94
N GLU A 140 -0.05 24.12 -4.02
CA GLU A 140 0.21 24.63 -5.38
C GLU A 140 -0.73 25.78 -5.75
N GLY A 141 -2.02 25.65 -5.42
CA GLY A 141 -3.01 26.71 -5.58
C GLY A 141 -2.63 27.98 -4.81
N LEU A 142 -2.31 27.86 -3.53
CA LEU A 142 -1.85 28.98 -2.70
C LEU A 142 -0.58 29.64 -3.28
N GLY A 143 0.34 28.86 -3.81
CA GLY A 143 1.52 29.37 -4.48
C GLY A 143 1.18 30.22 -5.70
N ASN A 144 0.13 29.87 -6.45
CA ASN A 144 -0.34 30.69 -7.57
C ASN A 144 -1.00 31.98 -7.08
N ASP A 145 -1.86 31.91 -6.06
CA ASP A 145 -2.51 33.10 -5.49
C ASP A 145 -1.47 34.11 -4.97
N LEU A 146 -0.42 33.64 -4.31
CA LEU A 146 0.70 34.48 -3.85
C LEU A 146 1.50 35.08 -5.02
N ALA A 147 1.64 34.34 -6.12
CA ALA A 147 2.32 34.83 -7.31
C ALA A 147 1.55 35.98 -7.96
N ASP A 148 0.22 35.91 -7.99
CA ASP A 148 -0.66 36.92 -8.59
C ASP A 148 -0.69 38.24 -7.80
N MET A 149 -0.46 38.17 -6.49
CA MET A 149 -0.34 39.36 -5.63
C MET A 149 0.89 40.21 -5.96
N SER A 150 1.99 39.59 -6.38
CA SER A 150 3.27 40.29 -6.61
C SER A 150 3.16 41.37 -7.72
N PRO A 151 2.69 41.07 -8.94
CA PRO A 151 2.49 42.09 -9.97
C PRO A 151 1.51 43.20 -9.56
N THR A 152 0.45 42.85 -8.81
CA THR A 152 -0.53 43.83 -8.34
C THR A 152 0.11 44.88 -7.42
N LEU A 153 0.96 44.43 -6.51
CA LEU A 153 1.71 45.32 -5.61
C LEU A 153 2.81 46.10 -6.34
N GLU A 154 3.43 45.54 -7.38
CA GLU A 154 4.39 46.27 -8.23
C GLU A 154 3.71 47.43 -8.99
N VAL A 155 2.52 47.20 -9.55
CA VAL A 155 1.76 48.26 -10.23
C VAL A 155 1.33 49.35 -9.24
N LEU A 156 0.85 48.95 -8.06
CA LEU A 156 0.50 49.91 -7.01
C LEU A 156 1.72 50.70 -6.55
N SER A 157 2.87 50.04 -6.38
CA SER A 157 4.14 50.68 -6.04
C SER A 157 4.57 51.74 -7.05
N GLN A 158 4.21 51.61 -8.33
CA GLN A 158 4.53 52.59 -9.37
C GLN A 158 3.55 53.76 -9.39
N SER A 159 2.40 53.61 -8.73
CA SER A 159 1.32 54.60 -8.70
C SER A 159 1.37 55.49 -7.45
N GLU A 160 2.12 55.06 -6.44
CA GLU A 160 2.27 55.74 -5.14
C GLU A 160 3.67 56.34 -5.02
N ASP A 161 3.82 57.42 -4.25
CA ASP A 161 5.12 58.05 -3.97
C ASP A 161 5.67 57.64 -2.60
N GLU A 162 4.87 57.84 -1.53
CA GLU A 162 5.33 57.68 -0.14
C GLU A 162 5.52 56.23 0.29
N VAL A 163 4.66 55.32 -0.19
CA VAL A 163 4.67 53.90 0.17
C VAL A 163 5.28 52.98 -0.89
N ALA A 164 5.77 53.55 -2.00
CA ALA A 164 6.31 52.82 -3.15
C ALA A 164 7.35 51.76 -2.73
N GLY A 165 8.34 52.16 -1.93
CA GLY A 165 9.42 51.26 -1.51
C GLY A 165 8.94 50.04 -0.72
N VAL A 166 7.94 50.22 0.14
CA VAL A 166 7.37 49.14 0.96
C VAL A 166 6.50 48.22 0.12
N LEU A 167 5.69 48.77 -0.80
CA LEU A 167 4.89 48.00 -1.73
C LEU A 167 5.75 47.14 -2.67
N ALA A 168 6.84 47.70 -3.21
CA ALA A 168 7.80 46.95 -4.02
C ALA A 168 8.45 45.81 -3.22
N GLU A 169 8.75 46.02 -1.94
CA GLU A 169 9.30 44.94 -1.12
C GLU A 169 8.25 43.88 -0.72
N ALA A 170 7.02 44.31 -0.44
CA ALA A 170 5.92 43.40 -0.24
C ALA A 170 5.73 42.52 -1.48
N ALA A 171 5.77 43.09 -2.68
CA ALA A 171 5.69 42.34 -3.94
C ALA A 171 6.77 41.27 -4.06
N LYS A 172 8.02 41.58 -3.69
CA LYS A 172 9.11 40.58 -3.64
C LYS A 172 8.85 39.50 -2.60
N SER A 173 8.33 39.88 -1.42
CA SER A 173 8.01 38.95 -0.34
C SER A 173 6.90 37.97 -0.75
N PHE A 174 5.88 38.45 -1.47
CA PHE A 174 4.84 37.61 -2.06
C PHE A 174 5.39 36.65 -3.12
N ARG A 175 6.27 37.13 -4.01
CA ARG A 175 6.95 36.26 -5.01
C ARG A 175 7.80 35.18 -4.35
N ALA A 176 8.65 35.57 -3.39
CA ALA A 176 9.48 34.62 -2.64
C ALA A 176 8.62 33.60 -1.87
N SER A 177 7.51 34.04 -1.28
CA SER A 177 6.54 33.16 -0.61
C SER A 177 5.88 32.18 -1.59
N SER A 178 5.48 32.63 -2.78
CA SER A 178 4.98 31.77 -3.86
C SER A 178 5.99 30.68 -4.21
N ASP A 179 7.25 31.06 -4.46
CA ASP A 179 8.29 30.12 -4.89
C ASP A 179 8.55 29.07 -3.80
N ARG A 180 8.59 29.49 -2.53
CA ARG A 180 8.73 28.58 -1.37
C ARG A 180 7.57 27.62 -1.23
N VAL A 181 6.33 28.10 -1.36
CA VAL A 181 5.13 27.25 -1.31
C VAL A 181 5.13 26.23 -2.43
N LYS A 182 5.48 26.63 -3.66
CA LYS A 182 5.58 25.73 -4.82
C LYS A 182 6.70 24.70 -4.66
N GLN A 183 7.85 25.12 -4.13
CA GLN A 183 8.96 24.22 -3.83
C GLN A 183 8.56 23.18 -2.77
N GLN A 184 7.88 23.62 -1.69
CA GLN A 184 7.42 22.71 -0.64
C GLN A 184 6.37 21.73 -1.16
N ALA A 185 5.42 22.18 -1.98
CA ALA A 185 4.45 21.30 -2.60
C ALA A 185 5.12 20.22 -3.46
N GLY A 186 6.13 20.59 -4.26
CA GLY A 186 6.91 19.63 -5.04
C GLY A 186 7.72 18.65 -4.17
N ALA A 187 8.24 19.09 -3.04
CA ALA A 187 8.93 18.23 -2.07
C ALA A 187 7.95 17.26 -1.39
N ASP A 188 6.78 17.74 -0.95
CA ASP A 188 5.73 16.92 -0.35
C ASP A 188 5.21 15.87 -1.35
N GLU A 189 5.02 16.23 -2.62
CA GLU A 189 4.64 15.29 -3.68
C GLU A 189 5.68 14.15 -3.81
N LEU A 190 6.95 14.50 -3.91
CA LEU A 190 8.02 13.53 -4.18
C LEU A 190 8.37 12.65 -2.97
N TYR A 191 8.45 13.24 -1.78
CA TYR A 191 9.03 12.59 -0.60
C TYR A 191 7.98 12.12 0.41
N PHE A 192 6.75 12.63 0.35
CA PHE A 192 5.67 12.21 1.25
C PHE A 192 4.58 11.44 0.48
N VAL A 193 3.98 12.05 -0.54
CA VAL A 193 2.86 11.44 -1.31
C VAL A 193 3.30 10.16 -2.00
N GLU A 194 4.42 10.15 -2.74
CA GLU A 194 4.89 8.93 -3.40
C GLU A 194 5.28 7.83 -2.41
N ARG A 195 5.79 8.16 -1.21
CA ARG A 195 6.10 7.16 -0.17
C ARG A 195 4.83 6.54 0.41
N LEU A 196 3.77 7.33 0.59
CA LEU A 196 2.45 6.82 0.97
C LEU A 196 1.87 5.93 -0.13
N ARG A 197 2.03 6.28 -1.41
CA ARG A 197 1.61 5.45 -2.55
C ARG A 197 2.33 4.10 -2.54
N ASP A 198 3.64 4.10 -2.34
CA ASP A 198 4.44 2.87 -2.24
C ASP A 198 4.03 2.01 -1.04
N LEU A 199 3.65 2.63 0.09
CA LEU A 199 3.16 1.93 1.26
C LEU A 199 1.78 1.29 1.03
N VAL A 200 0.88 1.95 0.29
CA VAL A 200 -0.40 1.35 -0.14
C VAL A 200 -0.13 0.11 -0.97
N LEU A 201 0.70 0.21 -2.02
CA LEU A 201 1.04 -0.91 -2.90
C LEU A 201 1.66 -2.09 -2.12
N TRP A 202 2.54 -1.80 -1.16
CA TRP A 202 3.16 -2.83 -0.34
C TRP A 202 2.18 -3.49 0.64
N SER A 203 1.22 -2.72 1.15
CA SER A 203 0.11 -3.25 1.97
C SER A 203 -0.82 -4.14 1.14
N THR A 204 -1.12 -3.76 -0.11
CA THR A 204 -1.86 -4.61 -1.05
C THR A 204 -1.15 -5.94 -1.28
N ALA A 205 0.16 -5.92 -1.53
CA ALA A 205 0.97 -7.14 -1.71
C ALA A 205 0.97 -8.03 -0.45
N ALA A 206 1.03 -7.43 0.75
CA ALA A 206 0.94 -8.16 2.01
C ALA A 206 -0.42 -8.84 2.19
N LYS A 207 -1.52 -8.18 1.78
CA LYS A 207 -2.85 -8.80 1.77
C LYS A 207 -2.94 -9.95 0.77
N GLU A 208 -2.37 -9.80 -0.43
CA GLU A 208 -2.34 -10.87 -1.43
C GLU A 208 -1.57 -12.09 -0.91
N LEU A 209 -0.46 -11.89 -0.20
CA LEU A 209 0.28 -12.97 0.45
C LEU A 209 -0.60 -13.75 1.44
N LEU A 210 -1.35 -13.06 2.28
CA LEU A 210 -2.30 -13.67 3.22
C LEU A 210 -3.40 -14.43 2.47
N LYS A 211 -3.96 -13.84 1.39
CA LYS A 211 -4.94 -14.51 0.52
C LYS A 211 -4.37 -15.74 -0.20
N ASN A 212 -3.08 -15.76 -0.52
CA ASN A 212 -2.41 -16.92 -1.12
C ASN A 212 -2.27 -18.08 -0.13
N ARG A 213 -1.92 -17.80 1.13
CA ARG A 213 -1.96 -18.80 2.21
C ARG A 213 -3.36 -19.40 2.33
N GLU A 214 -4.36 -18.54 2.28
CA GLU A 214 -5.75 -18.89 2.29
C GLU A 214 -6.12 -19.81 1.10
N ALA A 215 -5.80 -19.41 -0.14
CA ALA A 215 -6.03 -20.27 -1.31
C ALA A 215 -5.40 -21.67 -1.16
N ALA A 216 -4.19 -21.76 -0.58
CA ALA A 216 -3.55 -23.05 -0.31
C ALA A 216 -4.29 -23.89 0.73
N MET A 217 -4.92 -23.27 1.73
CA MET A 217 -5.76 -23.97 2.72
C MET A 217 -7.05 -24.50 2.06
N CYS A 218 -7.70 -23.71 1.20
CA CYS A 218 -8.87 -24.16 0.44
C CYS A 218 -8.56 -25.39 -0.42
N ASP A 219 -7.37 -25.45 -1.04
CA ASP A 219 -6.94 -26.63 -1.80
C ASP A 219 -6.88 -27.89 -0.91
N VAL A 220 -6.42 -27.77 0.34
CA VAL A 220 -6.40 -28.88 1.31
C VAL A 220 -7.82 -29.35 1.63
N VAL A 221 -8.73 -28.42 1.95
CA VAL A 221 -10.12 -28.77 2.28
C VAL A 221 -10.79 -29.46 1.09
N ALA A 222 -10.66 -28.90 -0.12
CA ALA A 222 -11.27 -29.46 -1.32
C ALA A 222 -10.78 -30.90 -1.61
N LEU A 223 -9.49 -31.17 -1.40
CA LEU A 223 -8.93 -32.52 -1.55
C LEU A 223 -9.41 -33.48 -0.46
N ARG A 224 -9.59 -33.01 0.79
CA ARG A 224 -10.18 -33.83 1.87
C ARG A 224 -11.63 -34.19 1.57
N GLU A 225 -12.43 -33.26 1.08
CA GLU A 225 -13.81 -33.52 0.66
C GLU A 225 -13.86 -34.53 -0.51
N SER A 226 -12.99 -34.34 -1.50
CA SER A 226 -12.88 -35.27 -2.63
C SER A 226 -12.48 -36.67 -2.16
N LYS A 227 -11.55 -36.77 -1.21
CA LYS A 227 -11.17 -38.05 -0.60
C LYS A 227 -12.36 -38.71 0.10
N MET A 228 -13.08 -37.98 0.95
CA MET A 228 -14.28 -38.50 1.64
C MET A 228 -15.37 -38.94 0.66
N LYS A 229 -15.50 -38.27 -0.49
CA LYS A 229 -16.43 -38.68 -1.55
C LYS A 229 -15.99 -40.00 -2.20
N ILE A 230 -14.73 -40.11 -2.60
CA ILE A 230 -14.17 -41.33 -3.19
C ILE A 230 -14.30 -42.51 -2.21
N GLU A 231 -14.02 -42.30 -0.92
CA GLU A 231 -14.15 -43.35 0.11
C GLU A 231 -15.60 -43.81 0.31
N ARG A 232 -16.57 -42.90 0.26
CA ARG A 232 -18.00 -43.26 0.30
C ARG A 232 -18.43 -44.05 -0.92
N GLU A 233 -18.01 -43.65 -2.12
CA GLU A 233 -18.31 -44.37 -3.37
C GLU A 233 -17.66 -45.76 -3.37
N PHE A 234 -16.41 -45.86 -2.93
CA PHE A 234 -15.70 -47.13 -2.76
C PHE A 234 -16.45 -48.08 -1.82
N GLU A 235 -16.85 -47.60 -0.63
CA GLU A 235 -17.59 -48.41 0.33
C GLU A 235 -18.98 -48.80 -0.18
N GLN A 236 -19.66 -47.91 -0.91
CA GLN A 236 -20.96 -48.21 -1.53
C GLN A 236 -20.86 -49.31 -2.59
N VAL A 237 -19.86 -49.25 -3.48
CA VAL A 237 -19.64 -50.30 -4.51
C VAL A 237 -19.31 -51.63 -3.86
N LYS A 238 -18.48 -51.62 -2.80
CA LYS A 238 -18.13 -52.82 -2.03
C LYS A 238 -19.34 -53.43 -1.33
N GLN A 239 -20.19 -52.62 -0.69
CA GLN A 239 -21.43 -53.08 -0.07
C GLN A 239 -22.42 -53.65 -1.10
N ASN A 240 -22.55 -53.01 -2.27
CA ASN A 240 -23.40 -53.50 -3.35
C ASN A 240 -22.94 -54.87 -3.89
N MET A 241 -21.62 -55.13 -3.89
CA MET A 241 -21.06 -56.43 -4.28
C MET A 241 -21.29 -57.53 -3.23
N GLN A 242 -21.36 -57.16 -1.95
CA GLN A 242 -21.58 -58.08 -0.83
C GLN A 242 -23.07 -58.27 -0.47
N SER A 243 -23.96 -57.48 -1.07
CA SER A 243 -25.41 -57.58 -0.88
C SER A 243 -25.96 -58.89 -1.45
N THR A 244 -26.62 -59.68 -0.61
CA THR A 244 -27.38 -60.89 -0.99
C THR A 244 -28.84 -60.61 -1.34
N LYS A 245 -29.26 -59.33 -1.34
CA LYS A 245 -30.63 -58.94 -1.70
C LYS A 245 -30.85 -59.10 -3.22
N PRO A 246 -32.01 -59.60 -3.67
CA PRO A 246 -32.31 -59.69 -5.09
C PRO A 246 -32.33 -58.29 -5.73
N LYS A 247 -31.56 -58.12 -6.81
CA LYS A 247 -31.44 -56.87 -7.55
C LYS A 247 -32.78 -56.53 -8.22
N THR A 248 -33.15 -55.26 -8.22
CA THR A 248 -34.31 -54.76 -8.97
C THR A 248 -34.01 -54.67 -10.47
N ALA A 249 -35.05 -54.73 -11.33
CA ALA A 249 -34.89 -54.64 -12.78
C ALA A 249 -34.17 -53.35 -13.23
N MET A 250 -34.35 -52.24 -12.50
CA MET A 250 -33.67 -50.97 -12.75
C MET A 250 -32.16 -51.02 -12.43
N GLU A 251 -31.76 -51.73 -11.38
CA GLU A 251 -30.35 -51.93 -11.02
C GLU A 251 -29.64 -52.81 -12.05
N ILE A 252 -30.29 -53.89 -12.48
CA ILE A 252 -29.78 -54.76 -13.54
C ILE A 252 -29.61 -53.98 -14.86
N PHE A 253 -30.60 -53.15 -15.22
CA PHE A 253 -30.53 -52.31 -16.41
C PHE A 253 -29.39 -51.29 -16.34
N LYS A 254 -29.22 -50.63 -15.18
CA LYS A 254 -28.13 -49.67 -14.94
C LYS A 254 -26.75 -50.34 -15.00
N GLU A 255 -26.61 -51.52 -14.42
CA GLU A 255 -25.39 -52.32 -14.43
C GLU A 255 -25.02 -52.78 -15.86
N THR A 256 -26.04 -53.17 -16.64
CA THR A 256 -25.89 -53.53 -18.06
C THR A 256 -25.48 -52.34 -18.93
N LEU A 257 -25.97 -51.13 -18.63
CA LEU A 257 -25.57 -49.88 -19.31
C LEU A 257 -24.17 -49.41 -18.92
N THR A 258 -23.72 -49.66 -17.70
CA THR A 258 -22.42 -49.16 -17.21
C THR A 258 -21.20 -49.83 -17.83
N LEU A 259 -21.35 -50.95 -18.56
CA LEU A 259 -20.31 -51.72 -19.29
C LEU A 259 -19.06 -52.14 -18.48
N GLU A 260 -18.87 -51.65 -17.26
CA GLU A 260 -17.74 -51.90 -16.38
C GLU A 260 -18.12 -52.87 -15.26
N SER A 261 -17.27 -53.89 -15.06
CA SER A 261 -17.40 -54.82 -13.94
C SER A 261 -17.23 -54.09 -12.60
N PRO A 262 -17.99 -54.43 -11.55
CA PRO A 262 -17.78 -53.88 -10.20
C PRO A 262 -16.34 -54.03 -9.69
N LYS A 263 -15.63 -55.09 -10.09
CA LYS A 263 -14.20 -55.27 -9.77
C LYS A 263 -13.30 -54.20 -10.43
N GLU A 264 -13.65 -53.82 -11.65
CA GLU A 264 -12.94 -52.77 -12.40
C GLU A 264 -13.24 -51.38 -11.81
N GLN A 265 -14.50 -51.14 -11.37
CA GLN A 265 -14.88 -49.92 -10.65
C GLN A 265 -14.12 -49.79 -9.32
N ILE A 266 -14.00 -50.87 -8.55
CA ILE A 266 -13.19 -50.91 -7.32
C ILE A 266 -11.73 -50.56 -7.64
N ARG A 267 -11.13 -51.19 -8.66
CA ARG A 267 -9.74 -50.92 -9.05
C ARG A 267 -9.51 -49.44 -9.39
N LYS A 268 -10.43 -48.83 -10.16
CA LYS A 268 -10.35 -47.39 -10.51
C LYS A 268 -10.51 -46.49 -9.30
N LEU A 269 -11.44 -46.80 -8.39
CA LEU A 269 -11.63 -46.04 -7.16
C LEU A 269 -10.42 -46.16 -6.22
N GLU A 270 -9.75 -47.31 -6.18
CA GLU A 270 -8.48 -47.48 -5.44
C GLU A 270 -7.36 -46.62 -6.03
N GLU A 271 -7.24 -46.58 -7.36
CA GLU A 271 -6.26 -45.74 -8.05
C GLU A 271 -6.53 -44.25 -7.80
N GLN A 272 -7.79 -43.81 -7.97
CA GLN A 272 -8.22 -42.44 -7.66
C GLN A 272 -8.00 -42.08 -6.19
N LYS A 273 -8.26 -43.02 -5.26
CA LYS A 273 -7.99 -42.82 -3.84
C LYS A 273 -6.51 -42.57 -3.60
N LYS A 274 -5.64 -43.40 -4.16
CA LYS A 274 -4.19 -43.28 -4.02
C LYS A 274 -3.66 -41.96 -4.61
N GLU A 275 -4.15 -41.56 -5.77
CA GLU A 275 -3.80 -40.27 -6.38
C GLU A 275 -4.28 -39.08 -5.55
N CYS A 276 -5.53 -39.13 -5.06
CA CYS A 276 -6.10 -38.09 -4.20
C CYS A 276 -5.34 -37.98 -2.87
N GLU A 277 -4.93 -39.09 -2.28
CA GLU A 277 -4.10 -39.12 -1.06
C GLU A 277 -2.73 -38.49 -1.29
N ALA A 278 -2.05 -38.84 -2.38
CA ALA A 278 -0.77 -38.24 -2.73
C ALA A 278 -0.90 -36.73 -2.97
N ALA A 279 -1.96 -36.29 -3.66
CA ALA A 279 -2.25 -34.88 -3.88
C ALA A 279 -2.57 -34.15 -2.56
N SER A 280 -3.32 -34.77 -1.66
CA SER A 280 -3.68 -34.23 -0.34
C SER A 280 -2.44 -34.00 0.52
N VAL A 281 -1.54 -34.97 0.63
CA VAL A 281 -0.26 -34.83 1.36
C VAL A 281 0.58 -33.69 0.79
N LYS A 282 0.66 -33.56 -0.54
CA LYS A 282 1.37 -32.47 -1.20
C LYS A 282 0.72 -31.10 -0.93
N ALA A 283 -0.61 -31.01 -0.94
CA ALA A 283 -1.33 -29.79 -0.64
C ALA A 283 -1.15 -29.36 0.83
N GLU A 284 -1.22 -30.29 1.78
CA GLU A 284 -0.96 -30.03 3.19
C GLU A 284 0.46 -29.54 3.43
N GLY A 285 1.45 -30.17 2.78
CA GLY A 285 2.84 -29.71 2.83
C GLY A 285 3.01 -28.27 2.33
N ARG A 286 2.40 -27.95 1.18
CA ARG A 286 2.40 -26.58 0.62
C ARG A 286 1.75 -25.58 1.56
N TRP A 287 0.59 -25.89 2.13
CA TRP A 287 -0.12 -25.00 3.05
C TRP A 287 0.64 -24.78 4.36
N LYS A 288 1.25 -25.83 4.94
CA LYS A 288 2.10 -25.71 6.14
C LYS A 288 3.32 -24.81 5.87
N GLN A 289 3.98 -25.00 4.72
CA GLN A 289 5.08 -24.15 4.30
C GLN A 289 4.62 -22.69 4.09
N ALA A 290 3.52 -22.48 3.36
CA ALA A 290 2.94 -21.17 3.13
C ALA A 290 2.61 -20.46 4.45
N THR A 291 2.03 -21.17 5.43
CA THR A 291 1.71 -20.63 6.76
C THR A 291 2.96 -20.16 7.50
N LYS A 292 4.01 -20.99 7.54
CA LYS A 292 5.28 -20.63 8.17
C LYS A 292 5.92 -19.41 7.52
N VAL A 293 6.06 -19.42 6.19
CA VAL A 293 6.71 -18.32 5.46
C VAL A 293 5.89 -17.04 5.56
N THR A 294 4.57 -17.11 5.38
CA THR A 294 3.68 -15.94 5.50
C THR A 294 3.80 -15.29 6.87
N SER A 295 3.90 -16.08 7.93
CA SER A 295 4.12 -15.55 9.28
C SER A 295 5.40 -14.73 9.40
N GLN A 296 6.51 -15.28 8.88
CA GLN A 296 7.82 -14.64 8.92
C GLN A 296 7.85 -13.37 8.07
N GLU A 297 7.24 -13.43 6.89
CA GLU A 297 7.13 -12.29 5.99
C GLU A 297 6.25 -11.18 6.57
N MET A 298 5.15 -11.51 7.25
CA MET A 298 4.31 -10.50 7.92
C MET A 298 5.02 -9.83 9.09
N GLN A 299 5.86 -10.55 9.83
CA GLN A 299 6.70 -9.94 10.88
C GLN A 299 7.74 -9.00 10.27
N ARG A 300 8.40 -9.41 9.18
CA ARG A 300 9.35 -8.56 8.47
C ARG A 300 8.70 -7.32 7.86
N PHE A 301 7.53 -7.50 7.24
CA PHE A 301 6.67 -6.42 6.76
C PHE A 301 6.39 -5.42 7.87
N HIS A 302 5.91 -5.89 9.02
CA HIS A 302 5.60 -5.03 10.15
C HIS A 302 6.81 -4.18 10.58
N ASN A 303 7.95 -4.82 10.83
CA ASN A 303 9.15 -4.15 11.32
C ASN A 303 9.66 -3.08 10.35
N LEU A 304 9.80 -3.45 9.07
CA LEU A 304 10.32 -2.54 8.06
C LEU A 304 9.31 -1.41 7.77
N ARG A 305 8.01 -1.72 7.74
CA ARG A 305 6.96 -0.73 7.56
C ARG A 305 6.91 0.29 8.69
N VAL A 306 6.99 -0.15 9.95
CA VAL A 306 7.01 0.77 11.11
C VAL A 306 8.18 1.73 10.99
N TRP A 307 9.36 1.22 10.63
CA TRP A 307 10.52 2.05 10.38
C TRP A 307 10.27 3.02 9.21
N GLU A 308 9.88 2.54 8.02
CA GLU A 308 9.65 3.39 6.84
C GLU A 308 8.61 4.49 7.07
N VAL A 309 7.51 4.18 7.77
CA VAL A 309 6.48 5.16 8.14
C VAL A 309 7.06 6.22 9.07
N ARG A 310 7.83 5.80 10.08
CA ARG A 310 8.49 6.73 11.00
C ARG A 310 9.45 7.65 10.28
N GLU A 311 10.29 7.12 9.39
CA GLU A 311 11.24 7.93 8.62
C GLU A 311 10.50 8.91 7.69
N THR A 312 9.42 8.46 7.04
CA THR A 312 8.60 9.28 6.14
C THR A 312 7.92 10.42 6.89
N LEU A 313 7.30 10.15 8.03
CA LEU A 313 6.66 11.17 8.87
C LEU A 313 7.67 12.16 9.44
N ARG A 314 8.83 11.67 9.92
CA ARG A 314 9.87 12.55 10.43
C ARG A 314 10.40 13.48 9.34
N GLY A 315 10.73 12.95 8.15
CA GLY A 315 11.18 13.76 7.02
C GLY A 315 10.15 14.80 6.59
N PHE A 316 8.86 14.44 6.59
CA PHE A 316 7.78 15.40 6.36
C PHE A 316 7.76 16.50 7.41
N CYS A 317 7.76 16.16 8.70
CA CYS A 317 7.77 17.16 9.78
C CYS A 317 9.00 18.07 9.73
N GLU A 318 10.20 17.54 9.52
CA GLU A 318 11.43 18.32 9.37
C GLU A 318 11.33 19.30 8.20
N SER A 319 10.81 18.84 7.06
CA SER A 319 10.57 19.69 5.88
C SER A 319 9.55 20.80 6.17
N GLN A 320 8.44 20.50 6.86
CA GLN A 320 7.42 21.50 7.21
C GLN A 320 7.95 22.53 8.20
N ILE A 321 8.76 22.13 9.18
CA ILE A 321 9.40 23.06 10.12
C ILE A 321 10.28 24.05 9.35
N GLN A 322 11.17 23.54 8.49
CA GLN A 322 12.06 24.38 7.68
C GLN A 322 11.27 25.34 6.78
N PHE A 323 10.22 24.83 6.12
CA PHE A 323 9.34 25.65 5.30
C PHE A 323 8.70 26.80 6.10
N HIS A 324 8.11 26.52 7.26
CA HIS A 324 7.46 27.54 8.06
C HIS A 324 8.44 28.55 8.66
N GLU A 325 9.63 28.13 9.05
CA GLU A 325 10.70 29.05 9.47
C GLU A 325 11.11 30.00 8.34
N ASP A 326 11.29 29.47 7.13
CA ASP A 326 11.68 30.25 5.97
C ASP A 326 10.59 31.22 5.51
N MET A 327 9.33 30.80 5.60
CA MET A 327 8.17 31.67 5.39
C MET A 327 8.14 32.80 6.42
N ALA A 328 8.34 32.48 7.71
CA ALA A 328 8.39 33.49 8.77
C ALA A 328 9.52 34.50 8.54
N ARG A 329 10.74 34.04 8.20
CA ARG A 329 11.87 34.92 7.85
C ARG A 329 11.53 35.85 6.69
N THR A 330 10.84 35.33 5.66
CA THR A 330 10.44 36.11 4.49
C THR A 330 9.51 37.26 4.90
N TRP A 331 8.47 36.98 5.68
CA TRP A 331 7.53 38.01 6.15
C TRP A 331 8.16 38.97 7.17
N GLN A 332 8.99 38.46 8.09
CA GLN A 332 9.69 39.29 9.06
C GLN A 332 10.65 40.30 8.42
N SER A 333 11.22 39.98 7.25
CA SER A 333 12.08 40.92 6.52
C SER A 333 11.36 42.19 6.05
N LEU A 334 10.02 42.16 6.00
CA LEU A 334 9.18 43.31 5.64
C LEU A 334 8.93 44.24 6.83
N LEU A 335 8.91 43.72 8.06
CA LEU A 335 8.54 44.48 9.27
C LEU A 335 9.35 45.78 9.45
N PRO A 336 10.70 45.76 9.37
CA PRO A 336 11.49 46.99 9.55
C PRO A 336 11.16 48.09 8.52
N LYS A 337 10.72 47.69 7.32
CA LYS A 337 10.37 48.62 6.24
C LYS A 337 8.99 49.23 6.46
N LEU A 338 8.05 48.46 7.02
CA LEU A 338 6.75 48.94 7.44
C LEU A 338 6.86 49.91 8.63
N GLU A 339 7.68 49.58 9.62
CA GLU A 339 7.90 50.41 10.81
C GLU A 339 8.59 51.75 10.51
N ALA A 340 9.36 51.81 9.42
CA ALA A 340 10.05 53.02 8.97
C ALA A 340 9.15 54.02 8.22
N LEU A 341 7.90 53.66 7.91
CA LEU A 341 6.98 54.57 7.24
C LEU A 341 6.61 55.75 8.15
N PRO A 342 6.68 57.00 7.65
CA PRO A 342 6.25 58.15 8.43
C PRO A 342 4.74 58.08 8.66
N LEU A 343 4.31 57.81 9.89
CA LEU A 343 2.90 57.88 10.32
C LEU A 343 2.36 59.32 10.46
N ASN A 344 3.07 60.31 9.91
CA ASN A 344 2.69 61.70 10.08
C ASN A 344 1.46 62.00 9.21
N ASP A 345 0.41 62.49 9.86
CA ASP A 345 -0.84 63.07 9.32
C ASP A 345 -2.12 62.21 9.29
N LEU A 346 -2.20 61.11 10.05
CA LEU A 346 -3.51 60.48 10.35
C LEU A 346 -4.21 61.03 11.61
N GLU A 347 -3.56 61.89 12.41
CA GLU A 347 -4.20 62.51 13.58
C GLU A 347 -5.12 63.71 13.26
N SER A 348 -5.14 64.21 12.01
CA SER A 348 -6.00 65.33 11.62
C SER A 348 -7.29 64.96 10.86
N GLY A 349 -7.56 63.68 10.62
CA GLY A 349 -8.74 63.28 9.84
C GLY A 349 -9.21 61.87 10.15
N SER A 350 -10.24 61.77 11.00
CA SER A 350 -11.01 60.57 11.34
C SER A 350 -10.44 59.71 12.46
N GLN A 351 -11.11 59.75 13.61
CA GLN A 351 -11.04 58.72 14.64
C GLN A 351 -11.49 57.38 14.02
N VAL A 352 -10.55 56.58 13.53
CA VAL A 352 -10.78 55.17 13.28
C VAL A 352 -10.42 54.43 14.56
N THR A 353 -11.44 53.91 15.23
CA THR A 353 -11.31 53.15 16.48
C THR A 353 -10.51 51.87 16.24
N THR A 354 -9.24 51.87 16.64
CA THR A 354 -8.44 50.67 16.86
C THR A 354 -8.93 49.95 18.12
N SER A 355 -10.08 49.26 18.05
CA SER A 355 -10.60 48.42 19.14
C SER A 355 -10.70 46.93 18.78
N HIS A 356 -10.24 46.51 17.60
CA HIS A 356 -10.49 45.15 17.10
C HIS A 356 -9.26 44.24 16.91
N PHE A 357 -8.02 44.73 17.10
CA PHE A 357 -6.82 43.90 16.83
C PHE A 357 -6.15 43.31 18.09
N THR A 358 -6.55 43.72 19.30
CA THR A 358 -5.94 43.22 20.54
C THR A 358 -6.53 41.92 21.06
N THR A 359 -7.69 41.48 20.56
CA THR A 359 -8.38 40.30 21.11
C THR A 359 -7.81 38.98 20.58
N GLU A 360 -7.39 38.92 19.31
CA GLU A 360 -6.87 37.67 18.69
C GLU A 360 -5.46 37.30 19.17
N SER A 361 -4.62 38.28 19.50
CA SER A 361 -3.27 38.01 20.03
C SER A 361 -3.30 37.48 21.48
N GLN A 362 -4.36 37.78 22.26
CA GLN A 362 -4.52 37.23 23.60
C GLN A 362 -5.07 35.80 23.59
N GLU A 363 -5.85 35.41 22.59
CA GLU A 363 -6.34 34.03 22.45
C GLU A 363 -5.24 33.05 22.00
N LEU A 364 -4.25 33.48 21.22
CA LEU A 364 -3.08 32.64 20.89
C LEU A 364 -2.14 32.39 22.09
N SER A 365 -2.08 33.28 23.10
CA SER A 365 -1.28 33.03 24.32
C SER A 365 -1.97 32.11 25.33
N ARG A 366 -3.28 31.87 25.19
CA ARG A 366 -4.05 30.95 26.05
C ARG A 366 -4.07 29.51 25.55
N GLY A 367 -3.48 29.23 24.38
CA GLY A 367 -3.35 27.90 23.81
C GLY A 367 -2.10 27.12 24.25
N GLU A 368 -1.25 27.69 25.11
CA GLU A 368 -0.06 27.02 25.68
C GLU A 368 -0.39 26.16 26.91
N GLU A 369 -1.52 25.46 26.93
CA GLU A 369 -1.64 24.27 27.79
C GLU A 369 -1.00 23.10 27.05
N GLY A 370 0.21 22.77 27.51
CA GLY A 370 1.04 21.71 26.94
C GLY A 370 0.27 20.42 26.71
N ILE A 371 0.38 19.89 25.50
CA ILE A 371 0.05 18.50 25.22
C ILE A 371 1.00 17.65 26.06
N ASP A 372 0.48 17.09 27.15
CA ASP A 372 1.20 16.12 27.97
C ASP A 372 1.37 14.82 27.16
N LEU A 373 2.49 14.70 26.46
CA LEU A 373 2.90 13.53 25.70
C LEU A 373 3.22 12.31 26.59
N ARG A 374 2.98 12.36 27.91
CA ARG A 374 3.20 11.23 28.82
C ARG A 374 2.05 10.22 28.88
N LEU A 375 0.87 10.52 28.34
CA LEU A 375 -0.28 9.61 28.38
C LEU A 375 -0.33 8.58 27.24
N ALA A 376 0.65 8.53 26.34
CA ALA A 376 0.73 7.52 25.28
C ALA A 376 1.67 6.34 25.60
N GLY A 377 2.15 6.23 26.84
CA GLY A 377 3.20 5.28 27.25
C GLY A 377 2.78 4.12 28.17
N GLU A 378 1.54 4.09 28.67
CA GLU A 378 1.15 3.10 29.70
C GLU A 378 0.30 1.92 29.20
N ASP A 379 -0.31 1.97 28.02
CA ASP A 379 -1.20 0.90 27.53
C ASP A 379 -0.52 -0.16 26.62
N LEU A 380 0.81 -0.23 26.62
CA LEU A 380 1.58 -1.19 25.80
C LEU A 380 2.31 -2.27 26.61
N LYS A 381 2.02 -2.42 27.90
CA LYS A 381 2.60 -3.47 28.76
C LYS A 381 1.74 -4.73 28.91
N ASP A 382 0.51 -4.75 28.41
CA ASP A 382 -0.40 -5.90 28.57
C ASP A 382 -0.48 -6.80 27.32
N LEU A 383 0.55 -6.79 26.46
CA LEU A 383 0.64 -7.64 25.26
C LEU A 383 1.89 -8.54 25.23
N GLU A 384 2.60 -8.66 26.35
CA GLU A 384 3.58 -9.72 26.59
C GLU A 384 3.10 -10.60 27.75
N ASP A 385 2.24 -11.57 27.42
CA ASP A 385 2.16 -12.89 28.07
C ASP A 385 1.49 -13.90 27.11
#